data_AF-A0A9W6FTW3-F1
#
_entry.id   AF-A0A9W6FTW3-F1
#
_cell.length_a   1.000
_cell.length_b   1.000
_cell.length_c   1.000
_cell.angle_alpha   90.00
_cell.angle_beta   90.00
_cell.angle_gamma   90.00
#
_symmetry.space_group_name_H-M   'P 1'
#
loop_
_entity.id
_entity.type
_entity.pdbx_description
1 polymer ?
#
loop_
_entity_poly.entity_id
_entity_poly.type
_entity_poly.pdbx_seq_one_letter_code
_entity_poly.pdbx_strand_id
1 'polypeptide(L)'
;MGVAVILSVSFLLFTAGLMMASAAFASGEQTMAQEGPCAGLVRPRDFVYLGAFRLPGGDIRPKTFMYGGSAMTFNPDGDPSGPADGFPGSLFIMGHDRLPYGELPNGNQVAEISIPVPVVSKNLGGLNRAGFLQRFQNVTRGRFKGMDELPRVGMQYLNTRATGPKIHIGWGQHLEPDTSPATHAWFDPNLREPNFQGTWFIGNRSFYSVNGYMLDIPSTWAKKHTGGRVLGTGRFRDGGWSGMGPALFAYRPWSGSHGTPAAPGAHLKEKVLLLYENSMNTSKIRNCLKGYQHPDEWEGAAWITTSTGKSAVLFAGTKSVGTKYWYGFVNPAGPNLPCVAEDLVGQFDVCRMADGTPCPKADLTECKGHNDYRGWWTTRFEARFILYDPAGLARVAAGEIKSWKPQPYASVGIDRHLFLNPEGVEPAMLGTGVQRRYRIGDIAYDRANDLLYVLELFADSAKPVVHVWRVR
;
A
#
# COMPACT_ATOMS: atom_id res chain seq x y z
N MET A 1 22.89 60.59 -47.64
CA MET A 1 21.51 60.64 -48.17
C MET A 1 21.55 60.16 -49.61
N GLY A 2 20.90 59.03 -49.90
CA GLY A 2 20.86 58.38 -51.21
C GLY A 2 20.16 57.03 -51.01
N VAL A 3 18.90 56.88 -51.43
CA VAL A 3 18.50 56.25 -52.72
C VAL A 3 19.09 54.83 -52.84
N ALA A 4 18.39 53.74 -53.17
CA ALA A 4 17.00 53.36 -53.33
C ALA A 4 17.03 51.83 -53.64
N VAL A 5 15.95 51.13 -53.28
CA VAL A 5 15.30 50.07 -54.08
C VAL A 5 16.17 48.91 -54.63
N ILE A 6 16.15 47.79 -53.89
CA ILE A 6 15.52 46.48 -54.22
C ILE A 6 15.76 45.81 -55.61
N LEU A 7 16.07 44.50 -55.48
CA LEU A 7 15.80 43.31 -56.34
C LEU A 7 16.84 42.84 -57.39
N SER A 8 17.40 41.66 -57.10
CA SER A 8 17.96 40.68 -58.06
C SER A 8 17.95 39.29 -57.38
N VAL A 9 17.26 38.22 -57.87
CA VAL A 9 17.61 37.33 -59.02
C VAL A 9 18.85 36.49 -58.63
N SER A 10 19.02 35.17 -58.74
CA SER A 10 18.37 34.05 -59.44
C SER A 10 19.14 32.73 -59.14
N PHE A 11 18.63 31.59 -59.65
CA PHE A 11 19.36 30.49 -60.34
C PHE A 11 20.46 29.70 -59.57
N LEU A 12 20.85 28.46 -59.90
CA LEU A 12 20.31 27.30 -60.63
C LEU A 12 21.29 26.13 -60.33
N LEU A 13 20.90 24.91 -60.69
CA LEU A 13 21.71 23.70 -60.70
C LEU A 13 23.09 23.85 -61.38
N PHE A 14 24.07 23.07 -60.92
CA PHE A 14 25.12 22.52 -61.79
C PHE A 14 25.55 21.10 -61.37
N THR A 15 25.98 20.35 -62.38
CA THR A 15 26.21 18.90 -62.47
C THR A 15 27.66 18.45 -62.19
N ALA A 16 27.77 17.16 -61.86
CA ALA A 16 28.82 16.18 -62.23
C ALA A 16 30.21 16.18 -61.56
N GLY A 17 30.64 14.96 -61.16
CA GLY A 17 31.94 14.42 -61.60
C GLY A 17 33.05 14.11 -60.57
N LEU A 18 33.15 12.81 -60.23
CA LEU A 18 34.35 11.96 -60.09
C LEU A 18 35.49 12.20 -59.04
N MET A 19 35.65 11.14 -58.22
CA MET A 19 36.86 10.38 -57.80
C MET A 19 37.83 10.82 -56.67
N MET A 20 37.78 9.97 -55.62
CA MET A 20 38.84 9.36 -54.79
C MET A 20 39.73 10.21 -53.86
N ALA A 21 39.54 10.00 -52.55
CA ALA A 21 40.61 9.64 -51.62
C ALA A 21 40.01 8.91 -50.39
N SER A 22 40.61 7.78 -50.05
CA SER A 22 40.22 6.85 -48.99
C SER A 22 40.68 7.27 -47.60
N ALA A 23 39.80 7.17 -46.59
CA ALA A 23 40.15 6.94 -45.20
C ALA A 23 38.99 6.23 -44.49
N ALA A 24 39.29 5.10 -43.84
CA ALA A 24 38.35 4.24 -43.16
C ALA A 24 37.66 4.95 -41.98
N PHE A 25 36.34 4.80 -41.86
CA PHE A 25 35.62 5.01 -40.62
C PHE A 25 34.66 3.85 -40.36
N ALA A 26 34.72 3.41 -39.11
CA ALA A 26 34.10 2.22 -38.56
C ALA A 26 32.59 2.16 -38.82
N SER A 27 32.12 0.94 -39.07
CA SER A 27 30.70 0.57 -39.04
C SER A 27 30.10 0.93 -37.69
N GLY A 28 29.28 1.98 -37.67
CA GLY A 28 28.48 2.35 -36.50
C GLY A 28 27.48 1.24 -36.17
N GLU A 29 27.55 0.75 -34.94
CA GLU A 29 26.45 0.05 -34.29
C GLU A 29 25.18 0.88 -34.44
N GLN A 30 24.13 0.25 -34.97
CA GLN A 30 22.78 0.80 -34.91
C GLN A 30 22.38 0.95 -33.45
N THR A 31 22.45 2.17 -32.94
CA THR A 31 21.84 2.57 -31.68
C THR A 31 20.35 2.24 -31.77
N MET A 32 19.93 1.21 -31.02
CA MET A 32 18.51 0.92 -30.83
C MET A 32 17.82 2.18 -30.34
N ALA A 33 16.77 2.55 -31.05
CA ALA A 33 15.92 3.67 -30.72
C ALA A 33 15.44 3.54 -29.28
N GLN A 34 15.72 4.58 -28.52
CA GLN A 34 15.28 4.83 -27.17
C GLN A 34 13.75 4.74 -27.11
N GLU A 35 13.21 3.64 -26.59
CA GLU A 35 11.78 3.55 -26.26
C GLU A 35 11.43 4.66 -25.27
N GLY A 36 10.36 5.41 -25.57
CA GLY A 36 9.92 6.53 -24.75
C GLY A 36 9.57 6.11 -23.30
N PRO A 37 9.50 7.08 -22.36
CA PRO A 37 9.39 6.83 -20.91
C PRO A 37 8.10 6.11 -20.44
N CYS A 38 7.24 5.63 -21.34
CA CYS A 38 5.92 5.04 -21.04
C CYS A 38 5.79 3.54 -21.39
N ALA A 39 6.80 2.91 -22.00
CA ALA A 39 6.75 1.48 -22.36
C ALA A 39 6.93 0.54 -21.15
N GLY A 40 7.66 0.98 -20.12
CA GLY A 40 7.99 0.17 -18.93
C GLY A 40 7.09 0.34 -17.71
N LEU A 41 5.94 1.00 -17.81
CA LEU A 41 5.01 1.18 -16.68
C LEU A 41 3.89 0.15 -16.71
N VAL A 42 3.54 -0.37 -15.52
CA VAL A 42 2.34 -1.20 -15.35
C VAL A 42 1.09 -0.36 -15.63
N ARG A 43 0.16 -0.85 -16.44
CA ARG A 43 -1.07 -0.15 -16.79
C ARG A 43 -2.29 -0.83 -16.16
N PRO A 44 -3.42 -0.12 -15.99
CA PRO A 44 -4.66 -0.74 -15.50
C PRO A 44 -5.08 -2.02 -16.24
N ARG A 45 -4.83 -2.08 -17.55
CA ARG A 45 -5.15 -3.25 -18.39
C ARG A 45 -4.26 -4.47 -18.12
N ASP A 46 -3.12 -4.29 -17.44
CA ASP A 46 -2.18 -5.37 -17.15
C ASP A 46 -2.66 -6.22 -15.97
N PHE A 47 -3.66 -5.75 -15.21
CA PHE A 47 -4.30 -6.48 -14.11
C PHE A 47 -5.41 -7.40 -14.63
N VAL A 48 -5.15 -8.69 -14.64
CA VAL A 48 -6.11 -9.73 -15.02
C VAL A 48 -6.56 -10.47 -13.77
N TYR A 49 -7.84 -10.36 -13.42
CA TYR A 49 -8.39 -11.06 -12.26
C TYR A 49 -8.45 -12.57 -12.50
N LEU A 50 -7.92 -13.35 -11.57
CA LEU A 50 -7.87 -14.81 -11.65
C LEU A 50 -8.89 -15.51 -10.74
N GLY A 51 -9.49 -14.77 -9.80
CA GLY A 51 -10.47 -15.32 -8.86
C GLY A 51 -10.10 -15.06 -7.41
N ALA A 52 -10.69 -15.83 -6.50
CA ALA A 52 -10.44 -15.75 -5.07
C ALA A 52 -10.38 -17.14 -4.43
N PHE A 53 -9.87 -17.21 -3.20
CA PHE A 53 -9.88 -18.39 -2.36
C PHE A 53 -10.07 -18.03 -0.88
N ARG A 54 -10.56 -19.00 -0.09
CA ARG A 54 -10.87 -18.83 1.32
C ARG A 54 -9.70 -19.19 2.22
N LEU A 55 -9.61 -18.51 3.36
CA LEU A 55 -8.66 -18.83 4.41
C LEU A 55 -9.08 -20.09 5.21
N PRO A 56 -8.11 -20.85 5.78
CA PRO A 56 -8.42 -21.99 6.65
C PRO A 56 -8.84 -21.57 8.06
N GLY A 57 -9.11 -22.56 8.91
CA GLY A 57 -9.29 -22.37 10.35
C GLY A 57 -10.74 -22.09 10.80
N GLY A 58 -10.95 -22.22 12.10
CA GLY A 58 -12.24 -22.01 12.78
C GLY A 58 -12.46 -20.55 13.17
N ASP A 59 -13.21 -20.34 14.23
CA ASP A 59 -13.67 -19.04 14.76
C ASP A 59 -13.11 -18.73 16.17
N ILE A 60 -12.37 -19.66 16.78
CA ILE A 60 -11.86 -19.53 18.14
C ILE A 60 -10.69 -18.53 18.22
N ARG A 61 -10.91 -17.42 18.93
CA ARG A 61 -9.90 -16.38 19.24
C ARG A 61 -8.84 -16.90 20.22
N PRO A 62 -7.55 -16.51 20.09
CA PRO A 62 -6.96 -15.68 19.03
C PRO A 62 -6.54 -16.47 17.77
N LYS A 63 -6.77 -17.79 17.71
CA LYS A 63 -6.26 -18.68 16.65
C LYS A 63 -7.26 -18.79 15.48
N THR A 64 -7.61 -17.65 14.91
CA THR A 64 -8.55 -17.51 13.79
C THR A 64 -8.13 -16.36 12.88
N PHE A 65 -8.62 -16.34 11.64
CA PHE A 65 -8.51 -15.19 10.74
C PHE A 65 -9.71 -14.23 10.85
N MET A 66 -10.73 -14.53 11.67
CA MET A 66 -11.81 -13.57 11.91
C MET A 66 -11.23 -12.27 12.47
N TYR A 67 -11.69 -11.13 11.97
CA TYR A 67 -11.16 -9.80 12.34
C TYR A 67 -9.63 -9.73 12.23
N GLY A 68 -9.05 -10.45 11.27
CA GLY A 68 -7.63 -10.44 10.96
C GLY A 68 -7.36 -9.98 9.54
N GLY A 69 -6.16 -10.27 9.04
CA GLY A 69 -5.73 -9.83 7.71
C GLY A 69 -5.11 -8.43 7.68
N SER A 70 -4.73 -7.89 8.84
CA SER A 70 -4.07 -6.59 8.94
C SER A 70 -2.65 -6.58 8.35
N ALA A 71 -2.02 -7.73 8.12
CA ALA A 71 -0.75 -7.82 7.40
C ALA A 71 -0.61 -9.15 6.65
N MET A 72 0.01 -9.12 5.48
CA MET A 72 0.24 -10.28 4.63
C MET A 72 1.57 -10.16 3.87
N THR A 73 2.27 -11.28 3.68
CA THR A 73 3.44 -11.31 2.79
C THR A 73 3.62 -12.66 2.10
N PHE A 74 4.29 -12.65 0.95
CA PHE A 74 4.51 -13.82 0.10
C PHE A 74 5.84 -14.48 0.37
N ASN A 75 5.83 -15.81 0.56
CA ASN A 75 7.02 -16.62 0.68
C ASN A 75 7.18 -17.47 -0.60
N PRO A 76 8.16 -17.15 -1.47
CA PRO A 76 8.39 -17.87 -2.73
C PRO A 76 8.87 -19.31 -2.53
N ASP A 77 9.48 -19.61 -1.38
CA ASP A 77 10.04 -20.92 -1.06
C ASP A 77 9.05 -21.80 -0.26
N GLY A 78 7.84 -21.29 0.00
CA GLY A 78 6.80 -22.01 0.72
C GLY A 78 6.10 -23.07 -0.13
N ASP A 79 5.47 -24.03 0.55
CA ASP A 79 4.75 -25.16 -0.08
C ASP A 79 5.52 -25.86 -1.23
N PRO A 80 6.79 -26.27 -1.05
CA PRO A 80 7.59 -26.85 -2.14
C PRO A 80 7.05 -28.19 -2.66
N SER A 81 6.19 -28.85 -1.88
CA SER A 81 5.47 -30.09 -2.28
C SER A 81 4.07 -29.82 -2.85
N GLY A 82 3.71 -28.55 -3.03
CA GLY A 82 2.42 -28.14 -3.58
C GLY A 82 2.24 -28.58 -5.03
N PRO A 83 0.98 -28.61 -5.52
CA PRO A 83 0.69 -28.95 -6.90
C PRO A 83 1.31 -27.94 -7.88
N ALA A 84 1.71 -28.40 -9.07
CA ALA A 84 2.17 -27.54 -10.15
C ALA A 84 0.98 -26.90 -10.90
N ASP A 85 0.15 -26.14 -10.18
CA ASP A 85 -1.11 -25.56 -10.67
C ASP A 85 -1.00 -24.08 -11.11
N GLY A 86 0.21 -23.52 -11.03
CA GLY A 86 0.52 -22.13 -11.39
C GLY A 86 0.43 -21.14 -10.22
N PHE A 87 0.23 -21.61 -8.99
CA PHE A 87 0.18 -20.79 -7.78
C PHE A 87 1.19 -21.29 -6.72
N PRO A 88 2.50 -21.25 -7.02
CA PRO A 88 3.53 -21.74 -6.11
C PRO A 88 3.69 -20.81 -4.89
N GLY A 89 4.42 -21.30 -3.88
CA GLY A 89 4.74 -20.51 -2.70
C GLY A 89 3.64 -20.58 -1.64
N SER A 90 3.67 -19.63 -0.72
CA SER A 90 2.73 -19.54 0.38
C SER A 90 2.53 -18.10 0.85
N LEU A 91 1.53 -17.88 1.71
CA LEU A 91 1.27 -16.58 2.33
C LEU A 91 1.42 -16.67 3.84
N PHE A 92 2.23 -15.78 4.40
CA PHE A 92 2.17 -15.45 5.82
C PHE A 92 1.09 -14.40 6.04
N ILE A 93 0.10 -14.70 6.87
CA ILE A 93 -1.03 -13.82 7.15
C ILE A 93 -1.17 -13.66 8.65
N MET A 94 -1.40 -12.41 9.08
CA MET A 94 -1.75 -12.11 10.46
C MET A 94 -3.21 -12.48 10.72
N GLY A 95 -3.44 -13.30 11.75
CA GLY A 95 -4.75 -13.71 12.24
C GLY A 95 -5.46 -12.59 12.99
N HIS A 96 -6.39 -12.98 13.85
CA HIS A 96 -7.27 -12.08 14.59
C HIS A 96 -6.49 -10.95 15.24
N ASP A 97 -6.93 -9.73 14.98
CA ASP A 97 -6.26 -8.55 15.47
C ASP A 97 -6.28 -8.48 17.00
N ARG A 98 -5.30 -7.80 17.59
CA ARG A 98 -5.38 -7.43 19.01
C ARG A 98 -6.58 -6.52 19.23
N LEU A 99 -7.23 -6.71 20.38
CA LEU A 99 -8.33 -5.86 20.80
C LEU A 99 -7.83 -4.79 21.77
N PRO A 100 -8.41 -3.58 21.71
CA PRO A 100 -8.10 -2.48 22.63
C PRO A 100 -8.22 -2.88 24.10
N TYR A 101 -7.61 -2.08 24.97
CA TYR A 101 -7.67 -2.20 26.42
C TYR A 101 -7.27 -3.58 26.96
N GLY A 102 -6.42 -4.29 26.22
CA GLY A 102 -5.85 -5.57 26.62
C GLY A 102 -6.83 -6.75 26.60
N GLU A 103 -7.99 -6.67 25.93
CA GLU A 103 -8.94 -7.80 25.86
C GLU A 103 -8.32 -9.04 25.17
N LEU A 104 -7.50 -8.82 24.14
CA LEU A 104 -6.83 -9.90 23.40
C LEU A 104 -5.32 -9.62 23.21
N PRO A 105 -4.52 -9.66 24.28
CA PRO A 105 -3.12 -9.22 24.25
C PRO A 105 -2.21 -10.16 23.43
N ASN A 106 -2.69 -11.37 23.18
CA ASN A 106 -2.05 -12.40 22.37
C ASN A 106 -2.68 -12.55 20.97
N GLY A 107 -3.47 -11.58 20.50
CA GLY A 107 -3.86 -11.45 19.09
C GLY A 107 -2.65 -11.14 18.17
N ASN A 108 -2.91 -10.80 16.91
CA ASN A 108 -1.91 -10.59 15.85
C ASN A 108 -0.95 -11.79 15.71
N GLN A 109 -1.46 -13.01 15.85
CA GLN A 109 -0.66 -14.22 15.61
C GLN A 109 -0.47 -14.42 14.12
N VAL A 110 0.69 -14.93 13.72
CA VAL A 110 1.00 -15.18 12.30
C VAL A 110 0.75 -16.66 12.00
N ALA A 111 0.18 -16.96 10.83
CA ALA A 111 0.11 -18.30 10.26
C ALA A 111 0.64 -18.27 8.82
N GLU A 112 1.14 -19.41 8.35
CA GLU A 112 1.52 -19.62 6.95
C GLU A 112 0.51 -20.56 6.29
N ILE A 113 0.01 -20.18 5.12
CA ILE A 113 -1.02 -20.93 4.40
C ILE A 113 -0.58 -21.26 2.97
N SER A 114 -1.07 -22.40 2.46
CA SER A 114 -0.92 -22.74 1.03
C SER A 114 -1.79 -21.83 0.15
N ILE A 115 -1.49 -21.80 -1.14
CA ILE A 115 -2.23 -21.02 -2.14
C ILE A 115 -2.92 -21.99 -3.09
N PRO A 116 -4.25 -22.22 -2.96
CA PRO A 116 -4.96 -23.05 -3.92
C PRO A 116 -5.27 -22.26 -5.20
N VAL A 117 -5.59 -22.96 -6.29
CA VAL A 117 -6.12 -22.33 -7.51
C VAL A 117 -7.30 -21.39 -7.16
N PRO A 118 -7.21 -20.09 -7.45
CA PRO A 118 -8.31 -19.15 -7.22
C PRO A 118 -9.47 -19.44 -8.18
N VAL A 119 -10.69 -19.20 -7.72
CA VAL A 119 -11.92 -19.45 -8.49
C VAL A 119 -12.62 -18.12 -8.75
N VAL A 120 -12.98 -17.86 -10.01
CA VAL A 120 -13.84 -16.71 -10.37
C VAL A 120 -15.28 -17.08 -10.03
N SER A 121 -15.74 -16.67 -8.86
CA SER A 121 -17.11 -16.93 -8.38
C SER A 121 -17.58 -15.80 -7.46
N LYS A 122 -18.88 -15.52 -7.48
CA LYS A 122 -19.56 -14.68 -6.47
C LYS A 122 -20.18 -15.49 -5.34
N ASN A 123 -20.17 -16.82 -5.44
CA ASN A 123 -20.58 -17.73 -4.38
C ASN A 123 -19.35 -18.15 -3.55
N LEU A 124 -19.30 -17.72 -2.29
CA LEU A 124 -18.26 -18.09 -1.32
C LEU A 124 -18.12 -19.60 -1.13
N GLY A 125 -19.24 -20.34 -1.17
CA GLY A 125 -19.24 -21.80 -1.05
C GLY A 125 -18.54 -22.52 -2.20
N GLY A 126 -18.40 -21.86 -3.36
CA GLY A 126 -17.72 -22.40 -4.54
C GLY A 126 -16.22 -22.08 -4.64
N LEU A 127 -15.65 -21.37 -3.66
CA LEU A 127 -14.23 -21.04 -3.65
C LEU A 127 -13.41 -22.20 -3.08
N ASN A 128 -12.22 -22.41 -3.64
CA ASN A 128 -11.21 -23.27 -3.02
C ASN A 128 -10.77 -22.69 -1.67
N ARG A 129 -10.28 -23.55 -0.78
CA ARG A 129 -9.81 -23.17 0.56
C ARG A 129 -8.34 -23.52 0.73
N ALA A 130 -7.56 -22.56 1.22
CA ALA A 130 -6.17 -22.78 1.58
C ALA A 130 -6.03 -23.74 2.78
N GLY A 131 -4.86 -24.35 2.93
CA GLY A 131 -4.47 -25.17 4.09
C GLY A 131 -3.46 -24.47 4.99
N PHE A 132 -3.31 -24.90 6.24
CA PHE A 132 -2.21 -24.42 7.10
C PHE A 132 -0.92 -25.18 6.78
N LEU A 133 0.15 -24.45 6.49
CA LEU A 133 1.52 -24.97 6.47
C LEU A 133 2.18 -24.79 7.84
N GLN A 134 1.98 -23.61 8.43
CA GLN A 134 2.30 -23.32 9.82
C GLN A 134 1.07 -22.74 10.52
N ARG A 135 0.68 -23.31 11.65
CA ARG A 135 -0.45 -22.80 12.45
C ARG A 135 -0.07 -21.50 13.16
N PHE A 136 -1.07 -20.78 13.65
CA PHE A 136 -0.92 -19.53 14.40
C PHE A 136 0.16 -19.60 15.51
N GLN A 137 1.09 -18.66 15.45
CA GLN A 137 2.12 -18.43 16.48
C GLN A 137 2.17 -16.95 16.88
N ASN A 138 2.34 -16.71 18.18
CA ASN A 138 2.54 -15.36 18.72
C ASN A 138 4.03 -14.96 18.64
N VAL A 139 4.50 -14.69 17.42
CA VAL A 139 5.90 -14.29 17.16
C VAL A 139 6.23 -12.90 17.72
N THR A 140 5.22 -12.07 17.97
CA THR A 140 5.35 -10.70 18.53
C THR A 140 5.08 -10.64 20.03
N ARG A 141 5.22 -11.76 20.75
CA ARG A 141 4.88 -11.84 22.18
C ARG A 141 5.53 -10.70 22.98
N GLY A 142 4.70 -9.94 23.69
CA GLY A 142 5.13 -8.83 24.55
C GLY A 142 5.52 -7.54 23.82
N ARG A 143 5.51 -7.49 22.48
CA ARG A 143 5.96 -6.31 21.70
C ARG A 143 4.93 -5.18 21.60
N PHE A 144 3.68 -5.47 21.94
CA PHE A 144 2.56 -4.52 21.95
C PHE A 144 2.21 -4.07 23.37
N LYS A 145 3.09 -4.34 24.36
CA LYS A 145 2.86 -3.89 25.74
C LYS A 145 2.76 -2.35 25.75
N GLY A 146 1.70 -1.82 26.36
CA GLY A 146 1.42 -0.38 26.40
C GLY A 146 0.81 0.18 25.12
N MET A 147 0.39 -0.69 24.19
CA MET A 147 -0.43 -0.31 23.04
C MET A 147 -1.83 -0.89 23.23
N ASP A 148 -2.74 -0.08 23.78
CA ASP A 148 -4.08 -0.50 24.21
C ASP A 148 -5.17 -0.07 23.22
N GLU A 149 -4.81 0.24 21.98
CA GLU A 149 -5.72 0.75 20.94
C GLU A 149 -5.63 -0.10 19.65
N LEU A 150 -6.54 0.11 18.68
CA LEU A 150 -6.59 -0.56 17.38
C LEU A 150 -5.21 -0.68 16.71
N PRO A 151 -4.71 -1.91 16.47
CA PRO A 151 -3.37 -2.10 15.95
C PRO A 151 -3.23 -1.61 14.50
N ARG A 152 -2.01 -1.22 14.16
CA ARG A 152 -1.53 -1.04 12.79
C ARG A 152 -0.29 -1.89 12.61
N VAL A 153 -0.21 -2.61 11.50
CA VAL A 153 0.84 -3.60 11.26
C VAL A 153 1.13 -3.69 9.78
N GLY A 154 2.35 -4.08 9.42
CA GLY A 154 2.71 -4.46 8.06
C GLY A 154 3.78 -5.55 8.12
N MET A 155 3.83 -6.42 7.11
CA MET A 155 4.83 -7.49 7.02
C MET A 155 5.44 -7.56 5.62
N GLN A 156 6.73 -7.88 5.54
CA GLN A 156 7.41 -8.14 4.28
C GLN A 156 8.44 -9.26 4.43
N TYR A 157 8.24 -10.36 3.70
CA TYR A 157 9.25 -11.39 3.52
C TYR A 157 10.37 -10.86 2.61
N LEU A 158 11.61 -11.09 3.01
CA LEU A 158 12.77 -10.76 2.20
C LEU A 158 13.85 -11.81 2.42
N ASN A 159 14.28 -12.44 1.33
CA ASN A 159 15.42 -13.35 1.32
C ASN A 159 16.60 -12.65 0.65
N THR A 160 17.65 -12.36 1.41
CA THR A 160 18.88 -11.76 0.87
C THR A 160 20.06 -12.67 1.16
N ARG A 161 21.10 -12.60 0.30
CA ARG A 161 22.36 -13.31 0.54
C ARG A 161 22.98 -12.98 1.92
N ALA A 162 22.76 -11.77 2.43
CA ALA A 162 23.37 -11.32 3.68
C ALA A 162 22.67 -11.87 4.92
N THR A 163 21.34 -11.95 4.90
CA THR A 163 20.52 -12.28 6.09
C THR A 163 19.87 -13.65 6.03
N GLY A 164 19.87 -14.29 4.85
CA GLY A 164 18.93 -15.35 4.54
C GLY A 164 17.48 -14.84 4.54
N PRO A 165 16.50 -15.75 4.62
CA PRO A 165 15.09 -15.38 4.65
C PRO A 165 14.71 -14.78 6.01
N LYS A 166 13.96 -13.69 5.96
CA LYS A 166 13.42 -12.97 7.12
C LYS A 166 12.02 -12.45 6.79
N ILE A 167 11.17 -12.34 7.80
CA ILE A 167 9.93 -11.57 7.73
C ILE A 167 10.17 -10.31 8.53
N HIS A 168 10.19 -9.17 7.84
CA HIS A 168 10.21 -7.85 8.44
C HIS A 168 8.82 -7.47 8.88
N ILE A 169 8.73 -6.76 10.01
CA ILE A 169 7.46 -6.34 10.59
C ILE A 169 7.56 -4.91 11.12
N GLY A 170 6.51 -4.14 10.87
CA GLY A 170 6.23 -2.86 11.52
C GLY A 170 4.95 -2.98 12.34
N TRP A 171 4.87 -2.31 13.49
CA TRP A 171 3.62 -2.24 14.27
C TRP A 171 3.39 -0.92 14.99
N GLY A 172 2.16 -0.65 15.36
CA GLY A 172 1.74 0.50 16.14
C GLY A 172 0.26 0.38 16.52
N GLN A 173 -0.35 1.52 16.85
CA GLN A 173 -1.78 1.65 17.14
C GLN A 173 -2.36 2.89 16.45
N HIS A 174 -3.67 3.07 16.42
CA HIS A 174 -4.33 4.15 15.68
C HIS A 174 -3.93 5.53 16.21
N LEU A 175 -3.73 5.68 17.52
CA LEU A 175 -3.26 6.90 18.18
C LEU A 175 -1.79 6.76 18.65
N GLU A 176 -0.96 7.75 18.35
CA GLU A 176 0.41 7.80 18.85
C GLU A 176 0.40 7.85 20.38
N PRO A 177 1.14 6.96 21.08
CA PRO A 177 1.28 7.03 22.53
C PRO A 177 2.13 8.23 22.93
N ASP A 178 2.00 8.69 24.18
CA ASP A 178 2.77 9.83 24.72
C ASP A 178 4.29 9.69 24.51
N THR A 179 4.79 8.45 24.55
CA THR A 179 6.16 8.12 24.19
C THR A 179 6.16 7.07 23.09
N SER A 180 6.53 7.49 21.87
CA SER A 180 6.61 6.61 20.70
C SER A 180 7.73 5.57 20.85
N PRO A 181 7.41 4.27 20.88
CA PRO A 181 8.43 3.22 20.96
C PRO A 181 9.04 2.93 19.58
N ALA A 182 10.11 2.15 19.57
CA ALA A 182 10.62 1.53 18.35
C ALA A 182 9.63 0.47 17.84
N THR A 183 9.32 0.53 16.54
CA THR A 183 8.16 -0.15 15.94
C THR A 183 8.51 -1.13 14.82
N HIS A 184 9.79 -1.29 14.50
CA HIS A 184 10.23 -2.18 13.42
C HIS A 184 11.11 -3.31 13.94
N ALA A 185 10.96 -4.48 13.35
CA ALA A 185 11.72 -5.68 13.70
C ALA A 185 11.82 -6.63 12.51
N TRP A 186 12.45 -7.78 12.72
CA TRP A 186 12.28 -8.94 11.86
C TRP A 186 12.23 -10.23 12.69
N PHE A 187 11.81 -11.32 12.06
CA PHE A 187 11.87 -12.67 12.59
C PHE A 187 12.12 -13.70 11.47
N ASP A 188 12.54 -14.90 11.84
CA ASP A 188 12.76 -16.03 10.94
C ASP A 188 11.42 -16.63 10.49
N PRO A 189 11.27 -17.10 9.23
CA PRO A 189 10.01 -17.64 8.72
C PRO A 189 9.50 -18.91 9.43
N ASN A 190 10.36 -19.62 10.16
CA ASN A 190 9.91 -20.70 11.06
C ASN A 190 9.22 -20.08 12.28
N LEU A 191 7.88 -20.05 12.28
CA LEU A 191 7.09 -19.35 13.28
C LEU A 191 7.21 -19.96 14.69
N ARG A 192 7.66 -21.21 14.81
CA ARG A 192 7.92 -21.86 16.11
C ARG A 192 9.25 -21.41 16.72
N GLU A 193 10.20 -21.02 15.88
CA GLU A 193 11.53 -20.56 16.28
C GLU A 193 11.81 -19.20 15.61
N PRO A 194 11.03 -18.15 15.94
CA PRO A 194 11.01 -16.92 15.16
C PRO A 194 12.30 -16.09 15.31
N ASN A 195 13.19 -16.37 16.28
CA ASN A 195 14.46 -15.64 16.44
C ASN A 195 14.33 -14.11 16.23
N PHE A 196 13.39 -13.51 16.96
CA PHE A 196 12.99 -12.11 16.78
C PHE A 196 14.14 -11.15 17.08
N GLN A 197 14.43 -10.22 16.16
CA GLN A 197 15.49 -9.21 16.32
C GLN A 197 14.94 -7.79 16.15
N GLY A 198 15.61 -6.83 16.79
CA GLY A 198 15.14 -5.45 16.95
C GLY A 198 14.77 -5.16 18.40
N THR A 199 13.98 -4.15 18.70
CA THR A 199 13.17 -3.29 17.82
C THR A 199 13.94 -2.05 17.35
N TRP A 200 13.53 -1.40 16.27
CA TRP A 200 14.21 -0.21 15.72
C TRP A 200 13.24 0.93 15.41
N PHE A 201 13.78 2.16 15.35
CA PHE A 201 13.11 3.33 14.81
C PHE A 201 13.46 3.52 13.33
N ILE A 202 12.57 4.14 12.56
CA ILE A 202 12.83 4.58 11.17
C ILE A 202 13.20 6.06 11.20
N GLY A 203 14.50 6.35 11.15
CA GLY A 203 15.00 7.72 11.33
C GLY A 203 14.38 8.40 12.54
N ASN A 204 13.98 9.66 12.37
CA ASN A 204 13.18 10.43 13.33
C ASN A 204 11.76 10.67 12.81
N ARG A 205 11.18 9.68 12.13
CA ARG A 205 9.86 9.80 11.52
C ARG A 205 8.76 9.65 12.57
N SER A 206 7.65 10.34 12.33
CA SER A 206 6.45 10.22 13.18
C SER A 206 5.95 8.78 13.20
N PHE A 207 5.46 8.35 14.36
CA PHE A 207 4.79 7.08 14.56
C PHE A 207 3.63 6.87 13.59
N TYR A 208 2.93 7.95 13.22
CA TYR A 208 1.81 7.90 12.30
C TYR A 208 2.19 7.57 10.85
N SER A 209 3.47 7.63 10.46
CA SER A 209 3.87 7.54 9.05
C SER A 209 4.61 6.25 8.66
N VAL A 210 4.91 5.33 9.59
CA VAL A 210 5.91 4.28 9.33
C VAL A 210 5.46 2.82 9.50
N ASN A 211 4.32 2.53 10.12
CA ASN A 211 4.00 1.19 10.63
C ASN A 211 2.64 0.61 10.20
N GLY A 212 2.17 0.95 8.99
CA GLY A 212 0.89 0.47 8.43
C GLY A 212 1.02 -0.50 7.25
N TYR A 213 2.14 -0.51 6.54
CA TYR A 213 2.41 -1.46 5.44
C TYR A 213 3.91 -1.50 5.13
N MET A 214 4.34 -2.54 4.42
CA MET A 214 5.74 -2.76 4.04
C MET A 214 5.84 -3.30 2.61
N LEU A 215 6.98 -3.11 1.96
CA LEU A 215 7.26 -3.65 0.64
C LEU A 215 8.75 -3.92 0.44
N ASP A 216 9.12 -4.88 -0.40
CA ASP A 216 10.48 -5.00 -0.90
C ASP A 216 10.73 -4.05 -2.08
N ILE A 217 11.93 -3.49 -2.16
CA ILE A 217 12.35 -2.59 -3.25
C ILE A 217 13.37 -3.35 -4.12
N PRO A 218 13.21 -3.37 -5.46
CA PRO A 218 14.14 -4.04 -6.35
C PRO A 218 15.59 -3.64 -6.06
N SER A 219 16.45 -4.63 -5.84
CA SER A 219 17.82 -4.38 -5.35
C SER A 219 18.65 -3.50 -6.30
N THR A 220 18.44 -3.63 -7.61
CA THR A 220 19.08 -2.79 -8.64
C THR A 220 18.67 -1.33 -8.51
N TRP A 221 17.37 -1.08 -8.33
CA TRP A 221 16.82 0.27 -8.11
C TRP A 221 17.31 0.85 -6.78
N ALA A 222 17.24 0.07 -5.69
CA ALA A 222 17.66 0.49 -4.36
C ALA A 222 19.15 0.87 -4.30
N LYS A 223 20.03 0.09 -4.94
CA LYS A 223 21.47 0.41 -5.03
C LYS A 223 21.70 1.78 -5.67
N LYS A 224 20.98 2.08 -6.75
CA LYS A 224 21.13 3.32 -7.51
C LYS A 224 20.56 4.55 -6.79
N HIS A 225 19.40 4.41 -6.13
CA HIS A 225 18.63 5.57 -5.67
C HIS A 225 18.55 5.73 -4.15
N THR A 226 18.69 4.65 -3.38
CA THR A 226 18.51 4.68 -1.91
C THR A 226 19.74 4.18 -1.16
N GLY A 227 20.88 4.00 -1.83
CA GLY A 227 22.11 3.49 -1.22
C GLY A 227 21.96 2.05 -0.73
N GLY A 228 21.21 1.22 -1.46
CA GLY A 228 21.00 -0.19 -1.15
C GLY A 228 19.95 -0.47 -0.07
N ARG A 229 19.05 0.48 0.20
CA ARG A 229 17.91 0.30 1.11
C ARG A 229 16.78 -0.40 0.38
N VAL A 230 16.65 -1.70 0.64
CA VAL A 230 15.81 -2.65 -0.11
C VAL A 230 14.45 -2.93 0.53
N LEU A 231 14.13 -2.29 1.65
CA LEU A 231 12.81 -2.36 2.27
C LEU A 231 12.16 -0.98 2.23
N GLY A 232 10.87 -0.93 1.96
CA GLY A 232 10.00 0.22 2.12
C GLY A 232 9.06 0.00 3.29
N THR A 233 8.77 1.06 4.04
CA THR A 233 7.75 1.06 5.09
C THR A 233 6.99 2.39 5.05
N GLY A 234 5.73 2.36 5.44
CA GLY A 234 4.90 3.55 5.49
C GLY A 234 3.62 3.30 6.28
N ARG A 235 2.77 4.32 6.33
CA ARG A 235 1.43 4.24 6.91
C ARG A 235 0.54 5.30 6.30
N PHE A 236 -0.74 4.98 6.26
CA PHE A 236 -1.80 5.95 6.10
C PHE A 236 -2.74 5.93 7.30
N ARG A 237 -3.23 7.10 7.71
CA ARG A 237 -4.25 7.32 8.73
C ARG A 237 -5.20 8.40 8.21
N ASP A 238 -6.48 8.09 8.30
CA ASP A 238 -7.58 8.99 8.04
C ASP A 238 -7.48 10.29 8.86
N GLY A 239 -8.23 11.31 8.43
CA GLY A 239 -8.11 12.66 8.97
C GLY A 239 -6.81 13.37 8.56
N GLY A 240 -5.89 12.71 7.85
CA GLY A 240 -4.66 13.29 7.31
C GLY A 240 -3.50 13.36 8.29
N TRP A 241 -3.61 12.65 9.42
CA TRP A 241 -2.63 12.74 10.52
C TRP A 241 -1.30 12.05 10.18
N SER A 242 -1.30 11.02 9.32
CA SER A 242 -0.08 10.39 8.79
C SER A 242 0.50 11.09 7.56
N GLY A 243 -0.15 12.15 7.08
CA GLY A 243 0.02 12.74 5.75
C GLY A 243 -1.26 12.62 4.92
N MET A 244 -1.54 13.62 4.09
CA MET A 244 -2.68 13.69 3.17
C MET A 244 -2.41 12.89 1.87
N GLY A 245 -1.84 11.70 2.01
CA GLY A 245 -1.42 10.76 0.96
C GLY A 245 -0.52 9.66 1.55
N PRO A 246 -0.28 8.55 0.84
CA PRO A 246 0.55 7.46 1.36
C PRO A 246 1.99 7.92 1.62
N ALA A 247 2.57 7.50 2.75
CA ALA A 247 3.98 7.70 3.06
C ALA A 247 4.82 6.50 2.62
N LEU A 248 6.10 6.73 2.28
CA LEU A 248 7.04 5.66 1.97
C LEU A 248 8.48 6.07 2.29
N PHE A 249 9.13 5.26 3.11
CA PHE A 249 10.52 5.41 3.52
C PHE A 249 11.30 4.13 3.20
N ALA A 250 12.36 4.26 2.40
CA ALA A 250 13.27 3.16 2.15
C ALA A 250 14.27 3.04 3.31
N TYR A 251 14.53 1.83 3.80
CA TYR A 251 15.49 1.57 4.87
C TYR A 251 16.17 0.19 4.72
N ARG A 252 17.13 -0.08 5.60
CA ARG A 252 17.80 -1.38 5.74
C ARG A 252 18.19 -1.61 7.20
N PRO A 253 17.62 -2.61 7.89
CA PRO A 253 17.87 -2.89 9.31
C PRO A 253 19.16 -3.65 9.61
N TRP A 254 20.04 -3.87 8.62
CA TRP A 254 21.30 -4.58 8.80
C TRP A 254 22.48 -3.88 8.14
N SER A 255 23.68 -4.32 8.52
CA SER A 255 24.95 -3.84 8.01
C SER A 255 25.85 -5.00 7.54
N GLY A 256 26.89 -4.65 6.79
CA GLY A 256 27.88 -5.62 6.30
C GLY A 256 27.34 -6.63 5.29
N SER A 257 28.24 -7.49 4.82
CA SER A 257 27.94 -8.64 3.95
C SER A 257 27.32 -9.82 4.71
N HIS A 258 27.48 -9.87 6.03
CA HIS A 258 26.99 -10.94 6.90
C HIS A 258 25.61 -10.66 7.51
N GLY A 259 24.94 -9.57 7.12
CA GLY A 259 23.57 -9.33 7.55
C GLY A 259 23.39 -8.98 9.02
N THR A 260 24.43 -8.48 9.70
CA THR A 260 24.38 -8.18 11.14
C THR A 260 23.27 -7.15 11.43
N PRO A 261 22.25 -7.47 12.26
CA PRO A 261 21.19 -6.53 12.61
C PRO A 261 21.75 -5.29 13.28
N ALA A 262 21.08 -4.15 13.08
CA ALA A 262 21.30 -2.99 13.92
C ALA A 262 20.97 -3.30 15.38
N ALA A 263 21.64 -2.62 16.31
CA ALA A 263 21.36 -2.76 17.74
C ALA A 263 19.89 -2.41 18.06
N PRO A 264 19.25 -3.08 19.03
CA PRO A 264 17.93 -2.69 19.52
C PRO A 264 17.89 -1.22 19.95
N GLY A 265 16.80 -0.51 19.64
CA GLY A 265 16.62 0.92 19.88
C GLY A 265 17.31 1.83 18.86
N ALA A 266 18.03 1.29 17.87
CA ALA A 266 18.69 2.12 16.87
C ALA A 266 17.70 2.88 15.98
N HIS A 267 18.06 4.12 15.65
CA HIS A 267 17.42 4.91 14.60
C HIS A 267 18.04 4.55 13.25
N LEU A 268 17.32 3.74 12.46
CA LEU A 268 17.79 3.28 11.17
C LEU A 268 17.81 4.43 10.18
N LYS A 269 18.94 4.59 9.47
CA LYS A 269 19.02 5.56 8.38
C LYS A 269 18.03 5.21 7.28
N GLU A 270 17.20 6.15 6.92
CA GLU A 270 16.13 6.02 5.92
C GLU A 270 16.33 6.97 4.73
N LYS A 271 15.60 6.73 3.65
CA LYS A 271 15.46 7.64 2.51
C LYS A 271 13.97 7.87 2.26
N VAL A 272 13.55 9.14 2.31
CA VAL A 272 12.16 9.52 1.98
C VAL A 272 11.93 9.30 0.50
N LEU A 273 10.86 8.58 0.15
CA LEU A 273 10.40 8.37 -1.22
C LEU A 273 9.05 9.05 -1.47
N LEU A 274 8.15 8.98 -0.49
CA LEU A 274 6.87 9.71 -0.48
C LEU A 274 6.59 10.22 0.92
N LEU A 275 6.21 11.49 1.02
CA LEU A 275 5.72 12.09 2.26
C LEU A 275 4.94 13.35 1.87
N TYR A 276 3.62 13.26 2.03
CA TYR A 276 2.67 14.35 1.82
C TYR A 276 2.56 15.22 3.07
N GLU A 277 2.05 16.44 2.90
CA GLU A 277 1.74 17.33 4.03
C GLU A 277 0.70 16.69 4.95
N ASN A 278 0.76 16.95 6.25
CA ASN A 278 -0.20 16.41 7.22
C ASN A 278 -1.17 17.51 7.71
N SER A 279 -2.35 17.09 8.17
CA SER A 279 -3.36 18.02 8.67
C SER A 279 -3.05 18.60 10.05
N MET A 280 -2.09 18.00 10.78
CA MET A 280 -1.59 18.53 12.05
C MET A 280 -0.75 19.80 11.85
N ASN A 281 -0.11 19.94 10.68
CA ASN A 281 0.68 21.10 10.30
C ASN A 281 -0.15 22.19 9.62
N THR A 282 -1.26 21.81 8.96
CA THR A 282 -2.11 22.77 8.25
C THR A 282 -3.52 22.23 8.03
N SER A 283 -4.53 23.08 8.23
CA SER A 283 -5.92 22.77 7.87
C SER A 283 -6.20 22.81 6.36
N LYS A 284 -5.27 23.34 5.55
CA LYS A 284 -5.47 23.49 4.10
C LYS A 284 -5.17 22.17 3.38
N ILE A 285 -6.06 21.77 2.47
CA ILE A 285 -5.84 20.64 1.56
C ILE A 285 -4.86 21.05 0.46
N ARG A 286 -3.55 20.93 0.76
CA ARG A 286 -2.44 21.28 -0.15
C ARG A 286 -1.31 20.28 0.00
N ASN A 287 -0.42 20.20 -1.00
CA ASN A 287 0.71 19.27 -0.99
C ASN A 287 0.28 17.82 -0.64
N CYS A 288 -0.90 17.43 -1.14
CA CYS A 288 -1.58 16.19 -0.86
C CYS A 288 -1.68 15.31 -2.12
N LEU A 289 -2.15 14.09 -1.95
CA LEU A 289 -2.62 13.25 -3.05
C LEU A 289 -3.73 13.99 -3.82
N LYS A 290 -3.71 13.94 -5.15
CA LYS A 290 -4.76 14.52 -5.98
C LYS A 290 -6.09 13.81 -5.69
N GLY A 291 -7.12 14.60 -5.35
CA GLY A 291 -8.42 14.06 -4.93
C GLY A 291 -8.38 13.40 -3.55
N TYR A 292 -7.40 13.77 -2.71
CA TYR A 292 -7.36 13.39 -1.30
C TYR A 292 -8.65 13.80 -0.59
N GLN A 293 -9.16 12.91 0.26
CA GLN A 293 -10.21 13.19 1.21
C GLN A 293 -9.85 12.56 2.55
N HIS A 294 -10.26 13.16 3.67
CA HIS A 294 -9.92 12.66 5.01
C HIS A 294 -10.24 11.18 5.24
N PRO A 295 -11.33 10.60 4.68
CA PRO A 295 -11.63 9.18 4.85
C PRO A 295 -10.85 8.22 3.94
N ASP A 296 -9.90 8.67 3.12
CA ASP A 296 -9.07 7.75 2.34
C ASP A 296 -8.41 6.70 3.27
N GLU A 297 -8.17 5.48 2.77
CA GLU A 297 -7.44 4.42 3.47
C GLU A 297 -6.45 3.79 2.48
N TRP A 298 -5.22 3.53 2.92
CA TRP A 298 -4.21 2.76 2.17
C TRP A 298 -3.56 1.77 3.12
N GLU A 299 -3.91 0.49 2.96
CA GLU A 299 -3.61 -0.58 3.91
C GLU A 299 -2.53 -1.55 3.39
N GLY A 300 -2.21 -1.50 2.11
CA GLY A 300 -1.20 -2.37 1.51
C GLY A 300 -0.34 -1.65 0.47
N ALA A 301 0.89 -2.11 0.30
CA ALA A 301 1.80 -1.57 -0.70
C ALA A 301 2.69 -2.65 -1.31
N ALA A 302 3.05 -2.51 -2.59
CA ALA A 302 3.94 -3.44 -3.28
C ALA A 302 4.75 -2.74 -4.36
N TRP A 303 6.01 -3.13 -4.53
CA TRP A 303 6.79 -2.75 -5.70
C TRP A 303 6.64 -3.79 -6.80
N ILE A 304 5.78 -3.48 -7.77
CA ILE A 304 5.53 -4.35 -8.91
C ILE A 304 6.73 -4.28 -9.86
N THR A 305 7.27 -5.44 -10.18
CA THR A 305 8.22 -5.64 -11.29
C THR A 305 7.76 -6.90 -11.99
N THR A 306 7.23 -6.76 -13.20
CA THR A 306 6.67 -7.89 -13.93
C THR A 306 7.76 -8.65 -14.67
N SER A 307 7.51 -9.91 -15.01
CA SER A 307 8.39 -10.72 -15.87
C SER A 307 8.63 -10.08 -17.25
N THR A 308 7.69 -9.26 -17.71
CA THR A 308 7.78 -8.48 -18.96
C THR A 308 8.60 -7.18 -18.82
N GLY A 309 9.16 -6.90 -17.64
CA GLY A 309 9.99 -5.73 -17.38
C GLY A 309 9.23 -4.44 -17.03
N LYS A 310 7.91 -4.50 -16.82
CA LYS A 310 7.14 -3.33 -16.37
C LYS A 310 7.31 -3.11 -14.87
N SER A 311 7.20 -1.87 -14.40
CA SER A 311 7.27 -1.55 -12.98
C SER A 311 6.27 -0.48 -12.53
N ALA A 312 5.86 -0.56 -11.27
CA ALA A 312 5.06 0.43 -10.57
C ALA A 312 5.25 0.28 -9.06
N VAL A 313 5.11 1.37 -8.31
CA VAL A 313 4.83 1.28 -6.87
C VAL A 313 3.32 1.36 -6.69
N LEU A 314 2.74 0.31 -6.12
CA LEU A 314 1.31 0.17 -5.93
C LEU A 314 0.97 0.44 -4.46
N PHE A 315 -0.07 1.24 -4.21
CA PHE A 315 -0.78 1.27 -2.93
C PHE A 315 -2.22 0.80 -3.14
N ALA A 316 -2.72 0.02 -2.20
CA ALA A 316 -4.07 -0.54 -2.21
C ALA A 316 -4.84 -0.09 -0.97
N GLY A 317 -6.12 0.25 -1.14
CA GLY A 317 -6.98 0.56 0.00
C GLY A 317 -8.39 1.00 -0.38
N THR A 318 -9.15 1.42 0.63
CA THR A 318 -10.50 1.99 0.51
C THR A 318 -10.39 3.48 0.24
N LYS A 319 -10.56 3.91 -1.01
CA LYS A 319 -10.52 5.32 -1.37
C LYS A 319 -11.87 6.00 -1.18
N SER A 320 -11.87 7.18 -0.57
CA SER A 320 -13.02 8.08 -0.60
C SER A 320 -13.07 8.81 -1.94
N VAL A 321 -14.23 8.73 -2.60
CA VAL A 321 -14.49 9.28 -3.94
C VAL A 321 -15.79 10.08 -4.01
N GLY A 322 -16.39 10.34 -2.85
CA GLY A 322 -17.66 11.01 -2.70
C GLY A 322 -17.63 12.51 -2.98
N THR A 323 -18.80 13.12 -3.14
CA THR A 323 -18.98 14.57 -3.32
C THR A 323 -18.80 15.36 -2.03
N LYS A 324 -19.03 14.72 -0.87
CA LYS A 324 -18.80 15.25 0.48
C LYS A 324 -18.16 14.19 1.36
N TYR A 325 -17.39 14.63 2.35
CA TYR A 325 -16.86 13.82 3.44
C TYR A 325 -16.88 14.59 4.76
N TRP A 326 -17.05 13.87 5.86
CA TRP A 326 -17.24 14.48 7.18
C TRP A 326 -16.73 13.59 8.30
N TYR A 327 -16.47 14.19 9.45
CA TYR A 327 -16.27 13.50 10.72
C TYR A 327 -17.58 13.50 11.51
N GLY A 328 -18.04 12.33 11.91
CA GLY A 328 -19.34 12.15 12.54
C GLY A 328 -19.84 10.73 12.32
N PHE A 329 -21.09 10.60 11.89
CA PHE A 329 -21.81 9.33 11.82
C PHE A 329 -22.38 9.07 10.43
N VAL A 330 -22.89 7.86 10.19
CA VAL A 330 -23.73 7.58 9.01
C VAL A 330 -25.08 8.25 9.20
N ASN A 331 -25.58 8.91 8.16
CA ASN A 331 -26.91 9.50 8.17
C ASN A 331 -27.97 8.42 7.84
N PRO A 332 -28.94 8.15 8.74
CA PRO A 332 -29.97 7.12 8.50
C PRO A 332 -30.91 7.45 7.33
N ALA A 333 -31.02 8.73 6.94
CA ALA A 333 -31.81 9.15 5.79
C ALA A 333 -31.10 8.88 4.44
N GLY A 334 -29.80 8.54 4.45
CA GLY A 334 -29.10 8.03 3.28
C GLY A 334 -27.68 8.57 3.09
N PRO A 335 -26.90 7.93 2.22
CA PRO A 335 -25.45 8.15 2.12
C PRO A 335 -25.05 9.51 1.55
N ASN A 336 -25.96 10.23 0.90
CA ASN A 336 -25.69 11.53 0.30
C ASN A 336 -25.75 12.70 1.31
N LEU A 337 -26.19 12.42 2.54
CA LEU A 337 -26.40 13.43 3.58
C LEU A 337 -25.32 13.29 4.65
N PRO A 338 -24.59 14.37 4.98
CA PRO A 338 -23.72 14.37 6.13
C PRO A 338 -24.49 14.19 7.44
N CYS A 339 -23.80 13.68 8.46
CA CYS A 339 -24.23 13.67 9.84
C CYS A 339 -22.99 13.93 10.68
N VAL A 340 -22.71 15.20 10.95
CA VAL A 340 -21.45 15.61 11.61
C VAL A 340 -21.53 15.37 13.11
N ALA A 341 -20.38 15.25 13.77
CA ALA A 341 -20.28 15.41 15.22
C ALA A 341 -20.39 16.92 15.53
N GLU A 342 -21.58 17.37 15.95
CA GLU A 342 -21.89 18.81 16.06
C GLU A 342 -21.08 19.49 17.17
N ASP A 343 -20.70 18.75 18.21
CA ASP A 343 -19.82 19.19 19.30
C ASP A 343 -18.41 19.62 18.83
N LEU A 344 -17.99 19.15 17.64
CA LEU A 344 -16.69 19.47 17.05
C LEU A 344 -16.76 20.62 16.02
N VAL A 345 -17.95 21.12 15.71
CA VAL A 345 -18.12 22.25 14.79
C VAL A 345 -17.39 23.48 15.35
N GLY A 346 -16.54 24.08 14.53
CA GLY A 346 -15.70 25.23 14.92
C GLY A 346 -14.36 24.86 15.54
N GLN A 347 -14.12 23.59 15.91
CA GLN A 347 -12.80 23.11 16.32
C GLN A 347 -11.91 22.82 15.11
N PHE A 348 -12.51 22.28 14.04
CA PHE A 348 -11.91 22.11 12.71
C PHE A 348 -13.02 22.03 11.66
N ASP A 349 -12.65 21.97 10.37
CA ASP A 349 -13.61 21.76 9.28
C ASP A 349 -14.13 20.30 9.32
N VAL A 350 -15.20 20.08 10.09
CA VAL A 350 -15.80 18.74 10.30
C VAL A 350 -16.44 18.15 9.05
N CYS A 351 -16.78 18.97 8.06
CA CYS A 351 -17.33 18.53 6.78
C CYS A 351 -16.69 19.31 5.64
N ARG A 352 -16.33 18.61 4.57
CA ARG A 352 -15.79 19.19 3.34
C ARG A 352 -16.46 18.63 2.09
N MET A 353 -16.50 19.46 1.06
CA MET A 353 -16.78 19.08 -0.33
C MET A 353 -15.59 18.30 -0.91
N ALA A 354 -15.80 17.60 -2.02
CA ALA A 354 -14.78 16.77 -2.68
C ALA A 354 -13.49 17.51 -3.08
N ASP A 355 -13.58 18.82 -3.32
CA ASP A 355 -12.44 19.69 -3.65
C ASP A 355 -11.67 20.19 -2.41
N GLY A 356 -12.12 19.83 -1.21
CA GLY A 356 -11.53 20.22 0.07
C GLY A 356 -12.10 21.50 0.68
N THR A 357 -13.01 22.22 0.01
CA THR A 357 -13.69 23.37 0.60
C THR A 357 -14.66 22.95 1.72
N PRO A 358 -14.90 23.77 2.75
CA PRO A 358 -15.85 23.43 3.81
C PRO A 358 -17.27 23.22 3.25
N CYS A 359 -18.03 22.30 3.85
CA CYS A 359 -19.45 22.12 3.51
C CYS A 359 -20.28 23.38 3.83
N PRO A 360 -21.40 23.60 3.12
CA PRO A 360 -22.41 24.58 3.50
C PRO A 360 -22.86 24.44 4.96
N LYS A 361 -23.22 25.55 5.61
CA LYS A 361 -23.68 25.56 7.01
C LYS A 361 -24.85 24.59 7.28
N ALA A 362 -25.72 24.38 6.29
CA ALA A 362 -26.85 23.45 6.41
C ALA A 362 -26.45 21.97 6.55
N ASP A 363 -25.21 21.61 6.20
CA ASP A 363 -24.65 20.26 6.38
C ASP A 363 -23.96 20.08 7.74
N LEU A 364 -23.85 21.14 8.56
CA LEU A 364 -23.13 21.15 9.83
C LEU A 364 -24.07 20.88 11.02
N THR A 365 -24.92 19.86 10.89
CA THR A 365 -25.87 19.47 11.92
C THR A 365 -25.78 17.97 12.17
N GLU A 366 -25.82 17.59 13.44
CA GLU A 366 -25.91 16.18 13.83
C GLU A 366 -27.32 15.66 13.51
N CYS A 367 -27.40 14.54 12.81
CA CYS A 367 -28.67 13.97 12.37
C CYS A 367 -29.33 13.17 13.49
N LYS A 368 -30.66 13.16 13.56
CA LYS A 368 -31.37 12.34 14.56
C LYS A 368 -31.28 10.85 14.20
N GLY A 369 -31.05 10.00 15.21
CA GLY A 369 -31.11 8.54 15.07
C GLY A 369 -29.92 7.90 14.35
N HIS A 370 -28.75 8.58 14.32
CA HIS A 370 -27.52 7.92 13.92
C HIS A 370 -27.09 6.85 14.94
N ASN A 371 -26.15 6.00 14.53
CA ASN A 371 -25.51 5.02 15.42
C ASN A 371 -24.36 5.66 16.22
N ASP A 372 -23.73 4.91 17.11
CA ASP A 372 -22.62 5.43 17.93
C ASP A 372 -21.23 5.32 17.25
N TYR A 373 -21.18 4.86 15.99
CA TYR A 373 -19.93 4.66 15.26
C TYR A 373 -19.41 5.95 14.64
N ARG A 374 -18.77 6.77 15.48
CA ARG A 374 -18.14 8.01 15.08
C ARG A 374 -16.84 7.77 14.29
N GLY A 375 -16.64 8.49 13.20
CA GLY A 375 -15.40 8.48 12.43
C GLY A 375 -15.49 9.32 11.16
N TRP A 376 -14.50 9.16 10.28
CA TRP A 376 -14.53 9.77 8.96
C TRP A 376 -15.44 8.97 8.01
N TRP A 377 -16.40 9.67 7.42
CA TRP A 377 -17.38 9.18 6.47
C TRP A 377 -17.35 9.99 5.18
N THR A 378 -17.86 9.40 4.11
CA THR A 378 -18.00 10.03 2.80
C THR A 378 -19.29 9.57 2.17
N THR A 379 -19.78 10.33 1.21
CA THR A 379 -20.92 9.89 0.38
C THR A 379 -20.62 8.61 -0.41
N ARG A 380 -19.34 8.31 -0.71
CA ARG A 380 -18.97 7.08 -1.42
C ARG A 380 -17.51 6.66 -1.25
N PHE A 381 -17.33 5.37 -0.95
CA PHE A 381 -16.06 4.67 -1.00
C PHE A 381 -15.94 3.77 -2.23
N GLU A 382 -14.69 3.49 -2.63
CA GLU A 382 -14.30 2.47 -3.60
C GLU A 382 -12.99 1.79 -3.19
N ALA A 383 -12.88 0.48 -3.34
CA ALA A 383 -11.60 -0.21 -3.26
C ALA A 383 -10.78 0.07 -4.54
N ARG A 384 -9.53 0.54 -4.36
CA ARG A 384 -8.66 0.95 -5.47
C ARG A 384 -7.21 0.53 -5.28
N PHE A 385 -6.55 0.30 -6.41
CA PHE A 385 -5.09 0.42 -6.53
C PHE A 385 -4.73 1.79 -7.10
N ILE A 386 -3.67 2.40 -6.61
CA ILE A 386 -3.04 3.59 -7.20
C ILE A 386 -1.58 3.29 -7.55
N LEU A 387 -1.15 3.71 -8.74
CA LEU A 387 0.14 3.35 -9.31
C LEU A 387 1.03 4.58 -9.43
N TYR A 388 2.19 4.54 -8.76
CA TYR A 388 3.23 5.54 -8.85
C TYR A 388 4.36 5.08 -9.76
N ASP A 389 4.94 6.05 -10.48
CA ASP A 389 6.10 5.83 -11.31
C ASP A 389 7.37 5.75 -10.42
N PRO A 390 8.11 4.63 -10.45
CA PRO A 390 9.41 4.50 -9.78
C PRO A 390 10.41 5.64 -10.09
N ALA A 391 10.36 6.22 -11.29
CA ALA A 391 11.21 7.35 -11.66
C ALA A 391 10.88 8.60 -10.83
N GLY A 392 9.59 8.84 -10.52
CA GLY A 392 9.19 9.93 -9.64
C GLY A 392 9.79 9.80 -8.24
N LEU A 393 9.78 8.58 -7.68
CA LEU A 393 10.39 8.30 -6.37
C LEU A 393 11.92 8.41 -6.42
N ALA A 394 12.55 8.05 -7.54
CA ALA A 394 14.00 8.21 -7.73
C ALA A 394 14.40 9.68 -7.68
N ARG A 395 13.61 10.58 -8.29
CA ARG A 395 13.83 12.03 -8.26
C ARG A 395 13.66 12.62 -6.86
N VAL A 396 12.71 12.11 -6.06
CA VAL A 396 12.61 12.45 -4.63
C VAL A 396 13.87 12.00 -3.90
N ALA A 397 14.30 10.75 -4.11
CA ALA A 397 15.50 10.21 -3.47
C ALA A 397 16.77 11.02 -3.83
N ALA A 398 16.86 11.53 -5.06
CA ALA A 398 17.94 12.41 -5.52
C ALA A 398 17.82 13.86 -5.01
N GLY A 399 16.69 14.25 -4.42
CA GLY A 399 16.43 15.62 -3.95
C GLY A 399 16.02 16.60 -5.05
N GLU A 400 15.72 16.12 -6.26
CA GLU A 400 15.34 16.95 -7.40
C GLU A 400 13.93 17.52 -7.27
N ILE A 401 13.04 16.79 -6.60
CA ILE A 401 11.66 17.21 -6.32
C ILE A 401 11.29 16.92 -4.86
N LYS A 402 10.29 17.65 -4.36
CA LYS A 402 9.75 17.43 -3.01
C LYS A 402 9.00 16.10 -2.91
N SER A 403 8.99 15.50 -1.73
CA SER A 403 8.40 14.17 -1.46
C SER A 403 6.90 14.05 -1.72
N TRP A 404 6.19 15.17 -1.78
CA TRP A 404 4.75 15.25 -2.09
C TRP A 404 4.44 15.57 -3.55
N LYS A 405 5.47 15.75 -4.39
CA LYS A 405 5.30 16.06 -5.81
C LYS A 405 4.91 14.85 -6.66
N PRO A 406 5.43 13.62 -6.44
CA PRO A 406 4.91 12.47 -7.16
C PRO A 406 3.41 12.33 -6.93
N GLN A 407 2.70 11.93 -7.99
CA GLN A 407 1.28 11.62 -7.97
C GLN A 407 1.10 10.27 -8.68
N PRO A 408 0.07 9.49 -8.34
CA PRO A 408 -0.19 8.27 -9.08
C PRO A 408 -0.54 8.63 -10.53
N TYR A 409 0.04 7.92 -11.49
CA TYR A 409 -0.24 8.10 -12.92
C TYR A 409 -1.50 7.34 -13.36
N ALA A 410 -1.92 6.34 -12.59
CA ALA A 410 -3.10 5.55 -12.88
C ALA A 410 -3.76 5.04 -11.58
N SER A 411 -5.03 4.66 -11.69
CA SER A 411 -5.78 3.97 -10.65
C SER A 411 -6.60 2.84 -11.24
N VAL A 412 -6.80 1.77 -10.46
CA VAL A 412 -7.58 0.60 -10.84
C VAL A 412 -8.67 0.38 -9.79
N GLY A 413 -9.94 0.52 -10.16
CA GLY A 413 -11.07 0.20 -9.29
C GLY A 413 -11.30 -1.31 -9.27
N ILE A 414 -11.43 -1.90 -8.08
CA ILE A 414 -11.55 -3.35 -7.91
C ILE A 414 -12.86 -3.81 -7.27
N ASP A 415 -13.74 -2.89 -6.85
CA ASP A 415 -15.03 -3.19 -6.21
C ASP A 415 -15.84 -4.29 -6.92
N ARG A 416 -15.86 -4.28 -8.25
CA ARG A 416 -16.62 -5.27 -9.05
C ARG A 416 -16.20 -6.71 -8.76
N HIS A 417 -14.99 -6.94 -8.25
CA HIS A 417 -14.46 -8.26 -7.92
C HIS A 417 -14.77 -8.67 -6.49
N LEU A 418 -15.02 -7.72 -5.59
CA LEU A 418 -15.27 -7.97 -4.17
C LEU A 418 -16.64 -8.60 -3.91
N PHE A 419 -16.77 -9.31 -2.79
CA PHE A 419 -18.03 -9.89 -2.31
C PHE A 419 -18.88 -8.83 -1.58
N LEU A 420 -18.23 -7.93 -0.83
CA LEU A 420 -18.85 -6.91 0.02
C LEU A 420 -19.93 -7.50 0.95
N ASN A 421 -19.72 -8.73 1.40
CA ASN A 421 -20.68 -9.49 2.19
C ASN A 421 -20.78 -8.91 3.61
N PRO A 422 -21.96 -8.45 4.08
CA PRO A 422 -22.13 -7.95 5.45
C PRO A 422 -22.49 -9.06 6.45
N GLU A 423 -22.60 -10.32 6.03
CA GLU A 423 -22.96 -11.43 6.91
C GLU A 423 -21.97 -11.59 8.07
N GLY A 424 -22.47 -11.92 9.27
CA GLY A 424 -21.64 -12.25 10.43
C GLY A 424 -20.82 -11.11 11.02
N VAL A 425 -21.05 -9.86 10.59
CA VAL A 425 -20.41 -8.65 11.09
C VAL A 425 -21.42 -7.53 11.28
N GLU A 426 -21.16 -6.61 12.20
CA GLU A 426 -22.06 -5.51 12.51
C GLU A 426 -22.06 -4.45 11.39
N PRO A 427 -23.16 -4.26 10.65
CA PRO A 427 -23.17 -3.34 9.50
C PRO A 427 -23.05 -1.87 9.91
N ALA A 428 -23.47 -1.52 11.13
CA ALA A 428 -23.37 -0.16 11.65
C ALA A 428 -21.92 0.32 11.77
N MET A 429 -20.99 -0.59 12.10
CA MET A 429 -19.55 -0.31 12.21
C MET A 429 -18.91 -0.12 10.83
N LEU A 430 -19.21 -1.01 9.89
CA LEU A 430 -18.64 -1.00 8.53
C LEU A 430 -19.24 0.08 7.63
N GLY A 431 -20.50 0.44 7.86
CA GLY A 431 -21.34 1.10 6.86
C GLY A 431 -21.89 0.11 5.83
N THR A 432 -22.88 0.55 5.06
CA THR A 432 -23.58 -0.28 4.07
C THR A 432 -23.47 0.31 2.66
N GLY A 433 -23.65 -0.56 1.65
CA GLY A 433 -23.65 -0.16 0.24
C GLY A 433 -22.43 0.67 -0.15
N VAL A 434 -22.67 1.84 -0.73
CA VAL A 434 -21.62 2.77 -1.20
C VAL A 434 -20.77 3.35 -0.07
N GLN A 435 -21.23 3.30 1.19
CA GLN A 435 -20.51 3.80 2.37
C GLN A 435 -19.77 2.72 3.15
N ARG A 436 -19.73 1.46 2.67
CA ARG A 436 -18.92 0.42 3.31
C ARG A 436 -17.43 0.80 3.31
N ARG A 437 -16.86 0.95 4.50
CA ARG A 437 -15.42 1.12 4.81
C ARG A 437 -14.73 -0.24 4.91
N TYR A 438 -13.41 -0.24 5.13
CA TYR A 438 -12.61 -1.43 5.37
C TYR A 438 -12.83 -2.52 4.31
N ARG A 439 -12.75 -2.15 3.03
CA ARG A 439 -13.05 -3.07 1.93
C ARG A 439 -11.91 -4.05 1.70
N ILE A 440 -10.68 -3.56 1.73
CA ILE A 440 -9.49 -4.37 1.49
C ILE A 440 -8.42 -4.08 2.55
N GLY A 441 -7.63 -5.10 2.87
CA GLY A 441 -6.47 -5.02 3.75
C GLY A 441 -5.16 -5.02 2.97
N ASP A 442 -4.15 -5.65 3.55
CA ASP A 442 -2.80 -5.72 2.98
C ASP A 442 -2.75 -6.54 1.67
N ILE A 443 -1.64 -6.38 0.95
CA ILE A 443 -1.37 -7.04 -0.33
C ILE A 443 0.00 -7.72 -0.32
N ALA A 444 0.17 -8.74 -1.15
CA ALA A 444 1.45 -9.40 -1.36
C ALA A 444 1.70 -9.64 -2.85
N TYR A 445 2.94 -9.49 -3.30
CA TYR A 445 3.30 -9.66 -4.70
C TYR A 445 4.32 -10.78 -4.88
N ASP A 446 3.93 -11.77 -5.67
CA ASP A 446 4.83 -12.79 -6.22
C ASP A 446 5.41 -12.26 -7.53
N ARG A 447 6.65 -11.79 -7.41
CA ARG A 447 7.43 -11.26 -8.53
C ARG A 447 7.84 -12.32 -9.55
N ALA A 448 7.97 -13.58 -9.15
CA ALA A 448 8.43 -14.64 -10.04
C ALA A 448 7.31 -15.08 -11.01
N ASN A 449 6.05 -15.02 -10.57
CA ASN A 449 4.90 -15.48 -11.35
C ASN A 449 3.90 -14.37 -11.73
N ASP A 450 4.24 -13.11 -11.45
CA ASP A 450 3.42 -11.93 -11.71
C ASP A 450 2.05 -11.96 -11.00
N LEU A 451 1.99 -12.48 -9.77
CA LEU A 451 0.75 -12.62 -9.02
C LEU A 451 0.63 -11.58 -7.91
N LEU A 452 -0.49 -10.89 -7.85
CA LEU A 452 -0.86 -9.99 -6.77
C LEU A 452 -1.99 -10.61 -5.94
N TYR A 453 -1.73 -10.78 -4.65
CA TYR A 453 -2.69 -11.25 -3.65
C TYR A 453 -3.23 -10.06 -2.86
N VAL A 454 -4.55 -9.99 -2.68
CA VAL A 454 -5.22 -8.89 -1.96
C VAL A 454 -6.23 -9.46 -1.00
N LEU A 455 -6.21 -9.00 0.25
CA LEU A 455 -7.21 -9.38 1.24
C LEU A 455 -8.46 -8.50 1.07
N GLU A 456 -9.62 -9.11 0.84
CA GLU A 456 -10.92 -8.47 1.08
C GLU A 456 -11.31 -8.71 2.53
N LEU A 457 -11.53 -7.65 3.31
CA LEU A 457 -11.87 -7.77 4.73
C LEU A 457 -13.37 -8.03 4.90
N PHE A 458 -13.70 -8.83 5.91
CA PHE A 458 -15.08 -9.17 6.28
C PHE A 458 -15.89 -9.71 5.10
N ALA A 459 -15.32 -10.66 4.35
CA ALA A 459 -15.93 -11.22 3.13
C ALA A 459 -16.56 -12.60 3.36
N ASP A 460 -15.99 -13.39 4.28
CA ASP A 460 -16.48 -14.71 4.69
C ASP A 460 -16.82 -14.67 6.19
N SER A 461 -18.01 -14.15 6.49
CA SER A 461 -18.32 -13.60 7.81
C SER A 461 -17.26 -12.54 8.22
N ALA A 462 -16.69 -12.64 9.43
CA ALA A 462 -15.60 -11.75 9.83
C ALA A 462 -14.22 -12.14 9.24
N LYS A 463 -14.09 -13.23 8.47
CA LYS A 463 -12.81 -13.63 7.88
C LYS A 463 -12.55 -12.90 6.55
N PRO A 464 -11.29 -12.59 6.25
CA PRO A 464 -10.91 -12.16 4.92
C PRO A 464 -11.04 -13.28 3.88
N VAL A 465 -11.14 -12.86 2.61
CA VAL A 465 -10.96 -13.69 1.42
C VAL A 465 -9.76 -13.17 0.65
N VAL A 466 -8.96 -14.05 0.04
CA VAL A 466 -7.80 -13.64 -0.76
C VAL A 466 -8.20 -13.62 -2.23
N HIS A 467 -8.05 -12.46 -2.86
CA HIS A 467 -8.25 -12.26 -4.29
C HIS A 467 -6.91 -12.27 -5.02
N VAL A 468 -6.90 -12.79 -6.25
CA VAL A 468 -5.68 -12.96 -7.02
C VAL A 468 -5.80 -12.27 -8.38
N TRP A 469 -4.79 -11.49 -8.74
CA TRP A 469 -4.61 -10.93 -10.08
C TRP A 469 -3.28 -11.40 -10.65
N ARG A 470 -3.23 -11.57 -11.97
CA ARG A 470 -1.98 -11.55 -12.72
C ARG A 470 -1.69 -10.12 -13.17
N VAL A 471 -0.41 -9.71 -13.14
CA VAL A 471 0.04 -8.37 -13.54
C VAL A 471 1.14 -8.47 -14.58
N ARG A 472 0.83 -8.35 -15.88
CA ARG A 472 1.83 -8.51 -16.97
C ARG A 472 1.54 -7.65 -18.19
#